data_AF-A0A3M8CQ43-F1
#
_entry.id   AF-A0A3M8CQ43-F1
#
_cell.length_a   1.000
_cell.length_b   1.000
_cell.length_c   1.000
_cell.angle_alpha   90.00
_cell.angle_beta   90.00
_cell.angle_gamma   90.00
#
_symmetry.space_group_name_H-M   'P 1'
#
loop_
_entity.id
_entity.type
_entity.pdbx_description
1 polymer ?
#
loop_
_entity_poly.entity_id
_entity_poly.type
_entity_poly.pdbx_seq_one_letter_code
_entity_poly.pdbx_strand_id
1 'polypeptide(L)'
;GEDIPLIARIAAVADSFDAMTSNRAYRMGMPFDVACNEITRHAGSQFCPIVVYTFFQCITEESFEHAHRLTRADELLIEQIEENEQPDGAALVTQM
;
A
#
# COMPACT_ATOMS: atom_id res chain seq x y z
N GLY A 1 -24.32 -9.99 -2.34
CA GLY A 1 -24.85 -11.37 -2.43
C GLY A 1 -24.56 -11.97 -3.79
N GLU A 2 -25.09 -13.16 -4.08
CA GLU A 2 -24.86 -13.87 -5.36
C GLU A 2 -25.58 -13.25 -6.55
N ASP A 3 -26.61 -12.43 -6.30
CA ASP A 3 -27.32 -11.66 -7.34
C ASP A 3 -26.46 -10.54 -7.96
N ILE A 4 -25.33 -10.20 -7.33
CA ILE A 4 -24.39 -9.21 -7.84
C ILE A 4 -23.47 -9.92 -8.85
N PRO A 5 -23.30 -9.37 -10.07
CA PRO A 5 -22.38 -9.94 -11.06
C PRO A 5 -21.01 -10.25 -10.47
N LEU A 6 -20.41 -11.39 -10.85
CA LEU A 6 -19.12 -11.83 -10.31
C LEU A 6 -18.04 -10.74 -10.42
N ILE A 7 -17.96 -10.08 -11.58
CA ILE A 7 -16.99 -9.02 -11.82
C ILE A 7 -17.13 -7.85 -10.83
N ALA A 8 -18.37 -7.47 -10.49
CA ALA A 8 -18.62 -6.39 -9.53
C ALA A 8 -18.24 -6.80 -8.10
N ARG A 9 -18.43 -8.08 -7.75
CA ARG A 9 -17.99 -8.62 -6.44
C ARG A 9 -16.46 -8.63 -6.31
N ILE A 10 -15.75 -9.01 -7.38
CA ILE A 10 -14.29 -8.98 -7.45
C ILE A 10 -13.79 -7.54 -7.35
N ALA A 11 -14.34 -6.65 -8.18
CA ALA A 11 -13.98 -5.24 -8.19
C ALA A 11 -14.18 -4.58 -6.83
N ALA A 12 -15.27 -4.88 -6.13
CA ALA A 12 -15.54 -4.31 -4.80
C ALA A 12 -14.45 -4.65 -3.77
N VAL A 13 -13.95 -5.89 -3.75
CA VAL A 13 -12.87 -6.30 -2.84
C VAL A 13 -11.55 -5.65 -3.25
N ALA A 14 -11.20 -5.71 -4.54
CA ALA A 14 -9.95 -5.15 -5.05
C ALA A 14 -9.87 -3.62 -4.85
N ASP A 15 -10.92 -2.89 -5.20
CA ASP A 15 -11.02 -1.43 -5.03
C ASP A 15 -10.97 -1.02 -3.57
N SER A 16 -11.67 -1.74 -2.69
CA SER A 16 -11.63 -1.45 -1.24
C SER A 16 -10.24 -1.69 -0.65
N PHE A 17 -9.58 -2.78 -1.03
CA PHE A 17 -8.25 -3.11 -0.56
C PHE A 17 -7.20 -2.10 -1.05
N ASP A 18 -7.22 -1.73 -2.33
CA ASP A 18 -6.37 -0.67 -2.86
C ASP A 18 -6.65 0.66 -2.17
N ALA A 19 -7.93 1.03 -2.03
CA ALA A 19 -8.32 2.24 -1.35
C ALA A 19 -7.83 2.30 0.11
N MET A 20 -7.80 1.17 0.82
CA MET A 20 -7.29 1.05 2.19
C MET A 20 -5.77 1.25 2.24
N THR A 21 -5.03 0.61 1.33
CA THR A 21 -3.57 0.47 1.37
C THR A 21 -2.80 1.54 0.59
N SER A 22 -3.47 2.32 -0.25
CA SER A 22 -2.86 3.41 -1.01
C SER A 22 -2.76 4.71 -0.21
N ASN A 23 -1.62 5.40 -0.36
CA ASN A 23 -1.42 6.75 0.16
C ASN A 23 -2.35 7.74 -0.58
N ARG A 24 -2.90 8.70 0.16
CA ARG A 24 -3.70 9.80 -0.39
C ARG A 24 -3.19 11.11 0.22
N ALA A 25 -3.44 12.24 -0.43
CA ALA A 25 -2.96 13.56 -0.01
C ALA A 25 -3.24 13.92 1.47
N TYR A 26 -4.21 13.28 2.09
CA TYR A 26 -4.65 13.53 3.47
C TYR A 26 -4.53 12.32 4.42
N ARG A 27 -4.07 11.15 3.95
CA ARG A 27 -3.81 10.00 4.84
C ARG A 27 -2.80 9.03 4.24
N MET A 28 -2.04 8.40 5.13
CA MET A 28 -1.26 7.22 4.77
C MET A 28 -2.16 6.00 4.54
N GLY A 29 -1.72 5.14 3.64
CA GLY A 29 -2.28 3.81 3.45
C GLY A 29 -2.21 2.98 4.74
N MET A 30 -3.15 2.06 4.90
CA MET A 30 -3.13 1.09 5.99
C MET A 30 -2.05 0.03 5.74
N PRO A 31 -1.43 -0.52 6.80
CA PRO A 31 -0.63 -1.73 6.70
C PRO A 31 -1.41 -2.90 6.09
N PHE A 32 -0.68 -3.82 5.44
CA PHE A 32 -1.26 -4.96 4.72
C PHE A 32 -2.17 -5.82 5.60
N ASP A 33 -1.70 -6.16 6.79
CA ASP A 33 -2.42 -6.97 7.78
C ASP A 33 -3.70 -6.27 8.27
N VAL A 34 -3.63 -4.96 8.50
CA VAL A 34 -4.78 -4.14 8.90
C VAL A 34 -5.85 -4.12 7.81
N ALA A 35 -5.47 -3.93 6.55
CA ALA A 35 -6.39 -3.97 5.42
C ALA A 35 -7.00 -5.37 5.22
N CYS A 36 -6.20 -6.44 5.33
CA CYS A 36 -6.69 -7.81 5.27
C CYS A 36 -7.72 -8.12 6.38
N ASN A 37 -7.45 -7.66 7.60
CA ASN A 37 -8.37 -7.81 8.72
C ASN A 37 -9.70 -7.10 8.47
N GLU A 38 -9.68 -5.90 7.87
CA GLU A 38 -10.89 -5.14 7.61
C GLU A 38 -11.75 -5.76 6.49
N ILE A 39 -11.11 -6.29 5.44
CA ILE A 39 -11.79 -7.08 4.40
C ILE A 39 -12.42 -8.33 5.01
N THR A 40 -11.68 -9.04 5.87
CA THR A 40 -12.17 -10.26 6.55
C THR A 40 -13.35 -9.95 7.45
N ARG A 41 -13.27 -8.87 8.24
CA ARG A 41 -14.33 -8.43 9.16
C ARG A 41 -15.66 -8.18 8.46
N HIS A 42 -15.62 -7.73 7.21
CA HIS A 42 -16.80 -7.42 6.42
C HIS A 42 -17.16 -8.51 5.38
N ALA A 43 -16.51 -9.67 5.43
CA ALA A 43 -16.88 -10.81 4.62
C ALA A 43 -18.28 -11.31 4.99
N GLY A 44 -19.13 -11.52 3.98
CA GLY A 44 -20.52 -11.97 4.18
C GLY A 44 -21.53 -10.86 4.41
N SER A 45 -21.08 -9.63 4.66
CA SER A 45 -21.93 -8.44 4.71
C SER A 45 -21.69 -7.53 3.52
N GLN A 46 -20.56 -6.84 3.48
CA GLN A 46 -20.19 -5.93 2.38
C GLN A 46 -19.53 -6.69 1.24
N PHE A 47 -18.72 -7.70 1.57
CA PHE A 47 -17.96 -8.46 0.58
C PHE A 47 -18.50 -9.88 0.40
N CYS A 48 -18.40 -10.39 -0.81
CA CYS A 48 -18.76 -11.78 -1.09
C CYS A 48 -17.71 -12.72 -0.43
N PRO A 49 -18.12 -13.64 0.47
CA PRO A 49 -17.17 -14.51 1.17
C PRO A 49 -16.27 -15.33 0.25
N ILE A 50 -16.82 -15.83 -0.86
CA ILE A 50 -16.06 -16.62 -1.84
C ILE A 50 -14.96 -15.77 -2.47
N VAL A 51 -15.27 -14.52 -2.84
CA VAL A 51 -14.29 -13.61 -3.42
C VAL A 51 -13.22 -13.24 -2.40
N VAL A 52 -13.59 -12.96 -1.15
CA VAL A 52 -12.61 -12.67 -0.08
C VAL A 52 -11.67 -13.85 0.12
N TYR A 53 -12.21 -15.06 0.19
CA TYR A 53 -11.41 -16.28 0.31
C TYR A 53 -10.43 -16.42 -0.87
N THR A 54 -10.91 -16.31 -2.11
CA THR A 54 -10.06 -16.41 -3.31
C THR A 54 -9.03 -15.29 -3.38
N PHE A 55 -9.39 -14.06 -3.01
CA PHE A 55 -8.48 -12.92 -2.97
C PHE A 55 -7.25 -13.22 -2.11
N PHE A 56 -7.45 -13.78 -0.91
CA PHE A 56 -6.34 -14.16 -0.01
C PHE A 56 -5.56 -15.40 -0.45
N GLN A 57 -6.02 -16.15 -1.46
CA GLN A 57 -5.19 -17.17 -2.12
C GLN A 57 -4.26 -16.56 -3.18
N CYS A 58 -4.57 -15.35 -3.65
CA CYS A 58 -3.85 -14.69 -4.74
C CYS A 58 -2.86 -13.62 -4.26
N ILE A 59 -3.01 -13.13 -3.03
CA ILE A 59 -2.17 -12.04 -2.49
C ILE A 59 -1.47 -12.49 -1.21
N THR A 60 -0.17 -12.21 -1.14
CA THR A 60 0.67 -12.33 0.06
C THR A 60 1.27 -10.96 0.38
N GLU A 61 1.70 -10.78 1.63
CA GLU A 61 2.41 -9.56 2.04
C GLU A 61 3.65 -9.31 1.17
N GLU A 62 4.43 -10.36 0.87
CA GLU A 62 5.59 -10.27 -0.03
C GLU A 62 5.21 -9.76 -1.43
N SER A 63 4.16 -10.34 -2.03
CA SER A 63 3.70 -9.92 -3.36
C SER A 63 3.15 -8.49 -3.37
N PHE A 64 2.49 -8.10 -2.27
CA PHE A 64 1.95 -6.76 -2.07
C PHE A 64 3.08 -5.73 -1.93
N GLU A 65 4.06 -5.98 -1.07
CA GLU A 65 5.23 -5.11 -0.92
C GLU A 65 6.01 -4.98 -2.23
N HIS A 66 6.16 -6.07 -2.98
CA HIS A 66 6.82 -6.03 -4.28
C HIS A 66 6.10 -5.12 -5.27
N ALA A 67 4.77 -5.19 -5.32
CA ALA A 67 3.96 -4.29 -6.15
C ALA A 67 4.08 -2.83 -5.67
N HIS A 68 3.99 -2.58 -4.37
CA HIS A 68 4.04 -1.22 -3.79
C HIS A 68 5.41 -0.55 -3.90
N ARG A 69 6.51 -1.31 -3.91
CA ARG A 69 7.85 -0.75 -4.16
C ARG A 69 7.98 -0.13 -5.55
N LEU A 70 7.28 -0.67 -6.55
CA LEU A 70 7.32 -0.14 -7.93
C LEU A 70 6.51 1.15 -8.07
N THR A 71 5.42 1.29 -7.29
CA THR A 71 4.58 2.50 -7.27
C THR A 71 5.16 3.62 -6.40
N ARG A 72 6.00 3.30 -5.39
CA ARG A 72 6.65 4.26 -4.49
C ARG A 72 8.08 4.65 -4.92
N ALA A 73 8.49 4.34 -6.15
CA ALA A 73 9.79 4.76 -6.67
C ALA A 73 10.00 6.29 -6.59
N ASP A 74 8.91 7.07 -6.65
CA ASP A 74 8.94 8.53 -6.45
C ASP A 74 9.14 8.95 -4.98
N GLU A 75 8.72 8.13 -3.99
CA GLU A 75 8.89 8.44 -2.57
C GLU A 75 10.30 8.03 -2.05
N LEU A 76 10.88 6.94 -2.57
CA LEU A 76 12.26 6.53 -2.23
C LEU A 76 13.33 7.50 -2.76
N LEU A 77 13.01 8.27 -3.80
CA LEU A 77 13.86 9.37 -4.27
C LEU A 77 13.92 10.52 -3.26
N ILE A 78 12.87 10.76 -2.47
CA ILE A 78 12.82 11.86 -1.50
C ILE A 78 13.75 11.57 -0.32
N GLU A 79 13.74 10.33 0.20
CA GLU A 79 14.65 9.91 1.28
C GLU A 79 16.13 9.96 0.83
N GLN A 80 16.41 9.65 -0.44
CA GLN A 80 17.77 9.74 -1.01
C GLN A 80 18.23 11.18 -1.29
N ILE A 81 17.32 12.14 -1.46
CA ILE A 81 17.66 13.56 -1.64
C ILE A 81 18.04 14.18 -0.29
N GLU A 82 17.33 13.86 0.79
CA GLU A 82 17.61 14.41 2.13
C GLU A 82 18.95 13.94 2.71
N GLU A 83 19.40 12.70 2.43
CA GLU A 83 20.74 12.23 2.84
C GLU A 83 21.90 12.85 2.04
N ASN A 84 21.64 13.40 0.85
CA ASN A 84 22.66 14.00 -0.02
C ASN A 84 22.84 15.51 0.18
N GLU A 85 22.11 16.15 1.11
CA GLU A 85 22.21 17.58 1.40
C GLU A 85 23.12 17.88 2.61
N GLN A 86 24.25 17.18 2.72
CA GLN A 86 25.32 17.55 3.65
C GLN A 86 26.14 18.71 3.03
N PRO A 87 26.37 19.84 3.74
CA PRO A 87 27.03 20.99 3.16
C PRO A 87 28.54 20.72 3.01
N ASP A 88 28.97 20.44 1.79
CA ASP A 88 30.37 20.53 1.39
C ASP A 88 30.85 21.98 1.53
N GLY A 89 31.39 22.36 2.69
CA GLY A 89 31.86 23.75 2.85
C GLY A 89 32.46 24.20 4.18
N ALA A 90 32.88 23.32 5.10
CA ALA A 90 33.52 23.76 6.34
C ALA A 90 34.76 22.93 6.71
N ALA A 91 35.79 22.96 5.87
CA ALA A 91 37.17 22.74 6.29
C ALA A 91 38.11 23.57 5.40
N LEU A 92 39.19 24.09 6.01
CA LEU A 92 40.19 25.05 5.49
C LEU A 92 39.70 26.50 5.68
N VAL A 93 40.20 27.32 6.61
CA VAL A 93 41.59 27.65 6.95
C VAL A 93 41.61 28.28 8.34
N THR A 94 42.53 27.89 9.23
CA THR A 94 43.34 28.77 10.11
C THR A 94 44.12 27.89 11.10
N GLN A 95 45.31 27.44 10.66
CA GLN A 95 46.46 27.38 11.54
C GLN A 95 47.29 28.62 11.23
N MET A 96 47.38 29.54 12.19
CA MET A 96 48.56 30.37 12.48
C MET A 96 48.53 30.70 13.97
#